data_AF-A0A2G1XHD8-F1
#
_entry.id   AF-A0A2G1XHD8-F1
#
_cell.length_a   1.000
_cell.length_b   1.000
_cell.length_c   1.000
_cell.angle_alpha   90.00
_cell.angle_beta   90.00
_cell.angle_gamma   90.00
#
_symmetry.space_group_name_H-M   'P 1'
#
loop_
_entity.id
_entity.type
_entity.pdbx_description
1 polymer ?
#
loop_
_entity_poly.entity_id
_entity_poly.type
_entity_poly.pdbx_seq_one_letter_code
_entity_poly.pdbx_strand_id
1 'polypeptide(L)'
;MAPRSASSSPSWVPAPRRADARRNRVLVMQAARSAFEEAGLAVPLGEIARRAGVGAGTVYRHFPSKEALFRATVVDRVRLFTDTARELATAEQPGVVFFRYLAAVVRLSVRNKGLCDALEGNFEPSPGVEEGFRAALCVLLERAQQAGAVRKDVAIDDVMALLLGCLSMEQRRGPGVAPGRMTALACDSLRPGRRVTKLPQNPRATRNETVCAVCGGPVAAARTGRPARYCGGACRQKAHRERARARAGSEVVLEAEV
;
A
#
# COMPACT_ATOMS: atom_id res chain seq x y z
N MET A 1 62.39 49.32 -5.67
CA MET A 1 62.34 47.88 -5.34
C MET A 1 60.88 47.50 -5.19
N ALA A 2 60.32 46.81 -6.18
CA ALA A 2 58.92 46.38 -6.24
C ALA A 2 58.89 44.88 -6.64
N PRO A 3 57.74 44.18 -6.66
CA PRO A 3 57.13 43.51 -5.50
C PRO A 3 56.80 42.03 -5.80
N ARG A 4 56.66 41.15 -4.80
CA ARG A 4 56.12 39.78 -4.95
C ARG A 4 55.63 39.26 -3.60
N SER A 5 54.53 38.55 -3.40
CA SER A 5 53.37 38.17 -4.22
C SER A 5 52.48 37.36 -3.27
N ALA A 6 51.18 37.63 -3.26
CA ALA A 6 50.18 36.77 -2.63
C ALA A 6 50.16 35.39 -3.29
N SER A 7 50.01 34.34 -2.51
CA SER A 7 49.48 33.06 -3.00
C SER A 7 48.62 32.40 -1.93
N SER A 8 47.41 32.92 -1.82
CA SER A 8 46.23 32.13 -1.47
C SER A 8 46.13 30.94 -2.43
N SER A 9 46.14 29.73 -1.89
CA SER A 9 45.80 28.50 -2.60
C SER A 9 44.65 27.80 -1.88
N PRO A 10 43.77 27.13 -2.63
CA PRO A 10 42.34 27.17 -2.40
C PRO A 10 41.86 26.11 -1.41
N SER A 11 40.76 26.44 -0.74
CA SER A 11 39.96 25.53 0.05
C SER A 11 39.61 24.27 -0.76
N TRP A 12 40.09 23.12 -0.33
CA TRP A 12 39.53 21.84 -0.75
C TRP A 12 38.11 21.78 -0.20
N VAL A 13 37.11 21.97 -1.06
CA VAL A 13 35.70 21.75 -0.70
C VAL A 13 35.43 20.25 -0.89
N PRO A 14 35.23 19.46 0.17
CA PRO A 14 34.81 18.08 0.00
C PRO A 14 33.29 18.04 -0.14
N ALA A 15 32.78 18.23 -1.34
CA ALA A 15 31.38 17.91 -1.64
C ALA A 15 31.14 17.51 -3.11
N PRO A 16 31.36 16.23 -3.47
CA PRO A 16 30.55 15.60 -4.53
C PRO A 16 29.88 14.27 -4.12
N ARG A 17 30.28 13.63 -3.01
CA ARG A 17 29.91 12.22 -2.71
C ARG A 17 28.41 11.96 -2.51
N ARG A 18 27.64 12.93 -2.00
CA ARG A 18 26.19 12.75 -1.72
C ARG A 18 25.31 12.87 -2.96
N ALA A 19 25.69 13.75 -3.90
CA ALA A 19 24.97 13.91 -5.16
C ALA A 19 25.18 12.68 -6.05
N ASP A 20 26.41 12.17 -6.12
CA ASP A 20 26.74 10.97 -6.90
C ASP A 20 26.09 9.72 -6.31
N ALA A 21 26.06 9.57 -4.98
CA ALA A 21 25.35 8.47 -4.33
C ALA A 21 23.84 8.47 -4.63
N ARG A 22 23.20 9.65 -4.65
CA ARG A 22 21.78 9.78 -5.04
C ARG A 22 21.55 9.42 -6.51
N ARG A 23 22.37 9.93 -7.44
CA ARG A 23 22.26 9.59 -8.87
C ARG A 23 22.45 8.08 -9.10
N ASN A 24 23.47 7.50 -8.49
CA ASN A 24 23.74 6.06 -8.57
C ASN A 24 22.57 5.24 -8.03
N ARG A 25 21.96 5.66 -6.92
CA ARG A 25 20.76 5.00 -6.40
C ARG A 25 19.61 5.03 -7.41
N VAL A 26 19.36 6.17 -8.07
CA VAL A 26 18.30 6.28 -9.10
C VAL A 26 18.58 5.35 -10.29
N LEU A 27 19.81 5.31 -10.79
CA LEU A 27 20.22 4.43 -11.89
C LEU A 27 20.04 2.95 -11.53
N VAL A 28 20.46 2.54 -10.33
CA VAL A 28 20.28 1.18 -9.83
C VAL A 28 18.80 0.83 -9.72
N MET A 29 17.97 1.74 -9.22
CA MET A 29 16.53 1.52 -9.10
C MET A 29 15.82 1.42 -10.46
N GLN A 30 16.26 2.19 -11.46
CA GLN A 30 15.77 2.07 -12.84
C GLN A 30 16.16 0.71 -13.44
N ALA A 31 17.44 0.33 -13.39
CA ALA A 31 17.91 -0.94 -13.91
C ALA A 31 17.27 -2.16 -13.21
N ALA A 32 17.09 -2.08 -11.90
CA ALA A 32 16.46 -3.12 -11.10
C ALA A 32 15.00 -3.34 -11.52
N ARG A 33 14.23 -2.26 -11.75
CA ARG A 33 12.83 -2.36 -12.23
C ARG A 33 12.74 -3.12 -13.53
N SER A 34 13.51 -2.73 -14.55
CA SER A 34 13.51 -3.42 -15.85
C SER A 34 13.95 -4.87 -15.72
N ALA A 35 15.00 -5.14 -14.94
CA ALA A 35 15.48 -6.50 -14.71
C ALA A 35 14.43 -7.40 -14.01
N PHE A 36 13.74 -6.89 -12.99
CA PHE A 36 12.71 -7.64 -12.28
C PHE A 36 11.43 -7.82 -13.12
N GLU A 37 11.09 -6.88 -13.99
CA GLU A 37 9.98 -7.01 -14.94
C GLU A 37 10.26 -8.10 -16.00
N GLU A 38 11.52 -8.28 -16.42
CA GLU A 38 11.93 -9.27 -17.44
C GLU A 38 12.07 -10.69 -16.88
N ALA A 39 12.77 -10.84 -15.76
CA ALA A 39 13.21 -12.16 -15.27
C ALA A 39 12.89 -12.39 -13.78
N GLY A 40 12.08 -11.52 -13.18
CA GLY A 40 11.74 -11.61 -11.77
C GLY A 40 12.97 -11.57 -10.86
N LEU A 41 12.87 -12.20 -9.69
CA LEU A 41 13.96 -12.27 -8.72
C LEU A 41 15.12 -13.18 -9.15
N ALA A 42 15.11 -13.78 -10.34
CA ALA A 42 16.21 -14.61 -10.81
C ALA A 42 17.47 -13.78 -11.18
N VAL A 43 17.31 -12.48 -11.45
CA VAL A 43 18.43 -11.63 -11.89
C VAL A 43 19.46 -11.39 -10.77
N PRO A 44 20.76 -11.66 -11.00
CA PRO A 44 21.81 -11.36 -10.04
C PRO A 44 22.00 -9.84 -9.82
N LEU A 45 22.33 -9.43 -8.59
CA LEU A 45 22.66 -8.03 -8.27
C LEU A 45 23.80 -7.47 -9.11
N GLY A 46 24.79 -8.31 -9.46
CA GLY A 46 25.90 -7.92 -10.34
C GLY A 46 25.44 -7.56 -11.75
N GLU A 47 24.46 -8.27 -12.29
CA GLU A 47 23.86 -7.96 -13.59
C GLU A 47 23.07 -6.64 -13.54
N ILE A 48 22.36 -6.38 -12.44
CA ILE A 48 21.68 -5.09 -12.23
C ILE A 48 22.70 -3.95 -12.12
N ALA A 49 23.82 -4.15 -11.42
CA ALA A 49 24.90 -3.16 -11.31
C ALA A 49 25.48 -2.81 -12.69
N ARG A 50 25.73 -3.84 -13.52
CA ARG A 50 26.19 -3.70 -14.90
C ARG A 50 25.21 -2.90 -15.75
N ARG A 51 23.91 -3.24 -15.70
CA ARG A 51 22.83 -2.50 -16.40
C ARG A 51 22.71 -1.04 -15.95
N ALA A 52 22.95 -0.77 -14.67
CA ALA A 52 22.94 0.58 -14.11
C ALA A 52 24.21 1.39 -14.38
N GLY A 53 25.26 0.77 -14.95
CA GLY A 53 26.55 1.43 -15.16
C GLY A 53 27.29 1.78 -13.85
N VAL A 54 27.02 1.07 -12.76
CA VAL A 54 27.66 1.31 -11.45
C VAL A 54 28.45 0.09 -10.97
N GLY A 55 29.47 0.32 -10.15
CA GLY A 55 30.22 -0.78 -9.52
C GLY A 55 29.34 -1.62 -8.59
N ALA A 56 29.52 -2.94 -8.60
CA ALA A 56 28.76 -3.87 -7.74
C ALA A 56 28.84 -3.50 -6.25
N GLY A 57 30.01 -3.08 -5.77
CA GLY A 57 30.19 -2.61 -4.39
C GLY A 57 29.32 -1.40 -4.02
N THR A 58 28.98 -0.55 -4.99
CA THR A 58 28.04 0.57 -4.77
C THR A 58 26.62 0.06 -4.58
N VAL A 59 26.20 -0.97 -5.32
CA VAL A 59 24.87 -1.59 -5.15
C VAL A 59 24.78 -2.26 -3.78
N TYR A 60 25.73 -3.11 -3.41
CA TYR A 60 25.74 -3.81 -2.12
C TYR A 60 25.75 -2.86 -0.91
N ARG A 61 26.40 -1.70 -1.02
CA ARG A 61 26.37 -0.67 0.04
C ARG A 61 24.99 -0.04 0.24
N HIS A 62 24.21 0.14 -0.82
CA HIS A 62 22.88 0.77 -0.75
C HIS A 62 21.76 -0.25 -0.55
N PHE A 63 21.98 -1.49 -0.98
CA PHE A 63 21.03 -2.58 -0.96
C PHE A 63 21.75 -3.85 -0.51
N PRO A 64 21.68 -4.20 0.79
CA PRO A 64 22.44 -5.32 1.35
C PRO A 64 21.98 -6.68 0.81
N SER A 65 20.77 -6.77 0.25
CA SER A 65 20.26 -7.98 -0.39
C SER A 65 19.42 -7.66 -1.63
N LYS A 66 19.18 -8.70 -2.45
CA LYS A 66 18.32 -8.62 -3.64
C LYS A 66 16.88 -8.32 -3.25
N GLU A 67 16.42 -8.88 -2.14
CA GLU A 67 15.10 -8.65 -1.56
C GLU A 67 14.99 -7.21 -1.06
N ALA A 68 16.04 -6.64 -0.47
CA ALA A 68 16.06 -5.23 -0.08
C ALA A 68 15.93 -4.29 -1.29
N LEU A 69 16.62 -4.60 -2.40
CA LEU A 69 16.49 -3.87 -3.66
C LEU A 69 15.09 -4.03 -4.25
N PHE A 70 14.56 -5.25 -4.28
CA PHE A 70 13.22 -5.54 -4.78
C PHE A 70 12.14 -4.77 -4.01
N ARG A 71 12.17 -4.83 -2.67
CA ARG A 71 11.26 -4.05 -1.82
C ARG A 71 11.36 -2.57 -2.10
N ALA A 72 12.57 -2.03 -2.23
CA ALA A 72 12.76 -0.63 -2.59
C ALA A 72 12.09 -0.31 -3.94
N THR A 73 12.25 -1.15 -4.97
CA THR A 73 11.61 -0.93 -6.28
C THR A 73 10.08 -0.96 -6.21
N VAL A 74 9.50 -1.80 -5.35
CA VAL A 74 8.06 -1.84 -5.09
C VAL A 74 7.60 -0.55 -4.39
N VAL A 75 8.30 -0.12 -3.32
CA VAL A 75 8.02 1.16 -2.63
C VAL A 75 8.05 2.32 -3.61
N ASP A 76 9.09 2.41 -4.44
CA ASP A 76 9.26 3.49 -5.41
C ASP A 76 8.11 3.52 -6.43
N ARG A 77 7.65 2.35 -6.88
CA ARG A 77 6.52 2.26 -7.81
C ARG A 77 5.20 2.66 -7.18
N VAL A 78 4.91 2.21 -5.96
CA VAL A 78 3.68 2.62 -5.25
C VAL A 78 3.70 4.12 -4.98
N ARG A 79 4.86 4.69 -4.59
CA ARG A 79 5.02 6.14 -4.44
C ARG A 79 4.77 6.90 -5.74
N LEU A 80 5.30 6.42 -6.86
CA LEU A 80 5.02 7.02 -8.17
C LEU A 80 3.53 7.04 -8.47
N PHE A 81 2.80 5.97 -8.19
CA PHE A 81 1.35 5.95 -8.35
C PHE A 81 0.67 6.97 -7.42
N THR A 82 1.05 6.98 -6.14
CA THR A 82 0.54 7.95 -5.15
C THR A 82 0.75 9.40 -5.60
N ASP A 83 1.94 9.74 -6.06
CA ASP A 83 2.28 11.09 -6.52
C ASP A 83 1.53 11.44 -7.81
N THR A 84 1.42 10.49 -8.75
CA THR A 84 0.59 10.63 -9.95
C THR A 84 -0.88 10.89 -9.59
N ALA A 85 -1.43 10.17 -8.61
CA ALA A 85 -2.80 10.39 -8.15
C ALA A 85 -2.99 11.79 -7.54
N ARG A 86 -2.01 12.27 -6.78
CA ARG A 86 -2.03 13.62 -6.20
C ARG A 86 -1.97 14.70 -7.27
N GLU A 87 -1.14 14.54 -8.29
CA GLU A 87 -1.08 15.47 -9.44
C GLU A 87 -2.41 15.50 -10.20
N LEU A 88 -3.01 14.33 -10.41
CA LEU A 88 -4.30 14.18 -11.07
C LEU A 88 -5.48 14.68 -10.24
N ALA A 89 -5.27 14.93 -8.94
CA ALA A 89 -6.32 15.38 -8.03
C ALA A 89 -6.82 16.79 -8.31
N THR A 90 -6.20 17.56 -9.21
CA THR A 90 -6.68 18.89 -9.62
C THR A 90 -7.17 18.94 -11.07
N ALA A 91 -7.18 17.81 -11.77
CA ALA A 91 -7.54 17.76 -13.19
C ALA A 91 -9.00 18.20 -13.46
N GLU A 92 -9.21 18.82 -14.63
CA GLU A 92 -10.50 19.36 -15.08
C GLU A 92 -11.55 18.28 -15.37
N GLN A 93 -11.12 17.08 -15.76
CA GLN A 93 -11.99 15.94 -16.08
C GLN A 93 -11.82 14.81 -15.06
N PRO A 94 -12.27 14.99 -13.80
CA PRO A 94 -11.97 14.06 -12.70
C PRO A 94 -12.48 12.63 -12.97
N GLY A 95 -13.64 12.48 -13.62
CA GLY A 95 -14.17 11.16 -13.98
C GLY A 95 -13.30 10.41 -14.98
N VAL A 96 -12.92 11.06 -16.09
CA VAL A 96 -12.06 10.46 -17.12
C VAL A 96 -10.70 10.11 -16.53
N VAL A 97 -10.15 11.00 -15.72
CA VAL A 97 -8.86 10.83 -15.05
C VAL A 97 -8.89 9.67 -14.06
N PHE A 98 -9.92 9.56 -13.24
CA PHE A 98 -10.09 8.44 -12.31
C PHE A 98 -10.06 7.08 -13.02
N PHE A 99 -10.87 6.90 -14.06
CA PHE A 99 -10.90 5.63 -14.80
C PHE A 99 -9.59 5.33 -15.54
N ARG A 100 -8.97 6.35 -16.15
CA ARG A 100 -7.66 6.20 -16.80
C ARG A 100 -6.57 5.82 -15.80
N TYR A 101 -6.61 6.42 -14.61
CA TYR A 101 -5.66 6.13 -13.53
C TYR A 101 -5.80 4.68 -13.06
N LEU A 102 -7.02 4.19 -12.77
CA LEU A 102 -7.25 2.79 -12.41
C LEU A 102 -6.73 1.82 -13.49
N ALA A 103 -7.03 2.10 -14.76
CA ALA A 103 -6.55 1.31 -15.89
C ALA A 103 -5.02 1.33 -16.02
N ALA A 104 -4.37 2.46 -15.74
CA ALA A 104 -2.92 2.60 -15.77
C ALA A 104 -2.27 1.80 -14.63
N VAL A 105 -2.78 1.91 -13.40
CA VAL A 105 -2.25 1.17 -12.24
C VAL A 105 -2.31 -0.33 -12.51
N VAL A 106 -3.43 -0.86 -13.00
CA VAL A 106 -3.54 -2.29 -13.33
C VAL A 106 -2.52 -2.66 -14.40
N ARG A 107 -2.55 -1.98 -15.55
CA ARG A 107 -1.68 -2.29 -16.70
C ARG A 107 -0.20 -2.28 -16.35
N LEU A 108 0.24 -1.31 -15.53
CA LEU A 108 1.64 -1.16 -15.12
C LEU A 108 2.05 -2.17 -14.04
N SER A 109 1.09 -2.82 -13.38
CA SER A 109 1.36 -3.73 -12.27
C SER A 109 1.19 -5.21 -12.61
N VAL A 110 0.40 -5.58 -13.64
CA VAL A 110 0.17 -7.00 -14.01
C VAL A 110 1.49 -7.77 -14.20
N ARG A 111 2.54 -7.13 -14.73
CA ARG A 111 3.84 -7.76 -15.00
C ARG A 111 4.79 -7.79 -13.80
N ASN A 112 4.42 -7.21 -12.67
CA ASN A 112 5.28 -7.12 -11.50
C ASN A 112 4.63 -7.86 -10.32
N LYS A 113 5.03 -9.12 -10.13
CA LYS A 113 4.52 -9.97 -9.05
C LYS A 113 4.68 -9.32 -7.67
N GLY A 114 5.82 -8.68 -7.40
CA GLY A 114 6.04 -8.03 -6.10
C GLY A 114 5.15 -6.82 -5.85
N LEU A 115 4.78 -6.11 -6.91
CA LEU A 115 3.83 -5.02 -6.81
C LEU A 115 2.42 -5.53 -6.54
N CYS A 116 2.03 -6.66 -7.14
CA CYS A 116 0.78 -7.32 -6.81
C CYS A 116 0.78 -7.84 -5.37
N ASP A 117 1.82 -8.54 -4.93
CA ASP A 117 1.93 -9.03 -3.55
C ASP A 117 1.87 -7.87 -2.53
N ALA A 118 2.50 -6.73 -2.83
CA ALA A 118 2.46 -5.55 -1.97
C ALA A 118 1.11 -4.83 -1.99
N LEU A 119 0.45 -4.73 -3.15
CA LEU A 119 -0.90 -4.14 -3.24
C LEU A 119 -1.93 -5.05 -2.57
N GLU A 120 -1.78 -6.37 -2.65
CA GLU A 120 -2.66 -7.37 -2.01
C GLU A 120 -2.49 -7.43 -0.48
N GLY A 121 -1.56 -6.67 0.10
CA GLY A 121 -1.30 -6.69 1.54
C GLY A 121 -0.60 -7.95 2.04
N ASN A 122 -0.12 -8.81 1.12
CA ASN A 122 0.62 -10.04 1.47
C ASN A 122 2.01 -9.70 2.05
N PHE A 123 2.50 -8.50 1.80
CA PHE A 123 3.77 -8.00 2.30
C PHE A 123 3.77 -6.46 2.33
N GLU A 124 4.07 -5.84 3.47
CA GLU A 124 4.22 -4.39 3.57
C GLU A 124 5.66 -3.96 3.19
N PRO A 125 5.87 -3.26 2.06
CA PRO A 125 7.20 -2.94 1.59
C PRO A 125 7.87 -1.80 2.38
N SER A 126 7.06 -0.93 2.99
CA SER A 126 7.50 0.10 3.93
C SER A 126 6.28 0.68 4.65
N PRO A 127 6.40 1.06 5.95
CA PRO A 127 5.35 1.73 6.70
C PRO A 127 4.72 2.90 5.94
N GLY A 128 3.39 2.94 5.88
CA GLY A 128 2.59 4.07 5.38
C GLY A 128 2.55 4.24 3.86
N VAL A 129 3.21 3.37 3.09
CA VAL A 129 3.17 3.42 1.61
C VAL A 129 1.77 3.07 1.07
N GLU A 130 1.16 2.03 1.63
CA GLU A 130 -0.21 1.62 1.28
C GLU A 130 -1.21 2.70 1.68
N GLU A 131 -1.12 3.21 2.91
CA GLU A 131 -2.00 4.28 3.42
C GLU A 131 -1.91 5.54 2.54
N GLY A 132 -0.71 5.94 2.13
CA GLY A 132 -0.52 7.08 1.24
C GLY A 132 -1.18 6.87 -0.13
N PHE A 133 -1.05 5.66 -0.71
CA PHE A 133 -1.69 5.31 -1.97
C PHE A 133 -3.23 5.30 -1.85
N ARG A 134 -3.75 4.68 -0.79
CA ARG A 134 -5.18 4.64 -0.46
C ARG A 134 -5.76 6.05 -0.31
N ALA A 135 -5.10 6.92 0.44
CA ALA A 135 -5.54 8.29 0.65
C ALA A 135 -5.57 9.08 -0.67
N ALA A 136 -4.55 8.97 -1.52
CA ALA A 136 -4.50 9.66 -2.80
C ALA A 136 -5.61 9.16 -3.76
N LEU A 137 -5.89 7.85 -3.77
CA LEU A 137 -6.96 7.28 -4.57
C LEU A 137 -8.35 7.68 -4.05
N CYS A 138 -8.52 7.85 -2.73
CA CYS A 138 -9.77 8.35 -2.13
C CYS A 138 -10.12 9.74 -2.65
N VAL A 139 -9.14 10.65 -2.73
CA VAL A 139 -9.33 11.99 -3.29
C VAL A 139 -9.80 11.94 -4.75
N LEU A 140 -9.21 11.08 -5.58
CA LEU A 140 -9.66 10.91 -6.97
C LEU A 140 -11.09 10.36 -7.06
N LEU A 141 -11.43 9.38 -6.22
CA LEU A 141 -12.77 8.82 -6.14
C LEU A 141 -13.80 9.89 -5.78
N GLU A 142 -13.54 10.65 -4.71
CA GLU A 142 -14.44 11.71 -4.24
C GLU A 142 -14.67 12.77 -5.33
N ARG A 143 -13.62 13.20 -6.02
CA ARG A 143 -13.75 14.14 -7.15
C ARG A 143 -14.56 13.56 -8.31
N ALA A 144 -14.34 12.29 -8.65
CA ALA A 144 -15.11 11.63 -9.70
C ALA A 144 -16.59 11.46 -9.31
N GLN A 145 -16.89 11.24 -8.02
CA GLN A 145 -18.25 11.20 -7.48
C GLN A 145 -18.91 12.59 -7.47
N GLN A 146 -18.19 13.64 -7.08
CA GLN A 146 -18.65 15.03 -7.11
C GLN A 146 -19.01 15.48 -8.53
N ALA A 147 -18.21 15.06 -9.52
CA ALA A 147 -18.50 15.30 -10.94
C ALA A 147 -19.59 14.39 -11.52
N GLY A 148 -20.19 13.50 -10.72
CA GLY A 148 -21.24 12.59 -11.15
C GLY A 148 -20.78 11.46 -12.07
N ALA A 149 -19.47 11.26 -12.26
CA ALA A 149 -18.93 10.22 -13.15
C ALA A 149 -18.85 8.84 -12.49
N VAL A 150 -18.84 8.80 -11.16
CA VAL A 150 -18.84 7.59 -10.33
C VAL A 150 -20.03 7.63 -9.37
N ARG A 151 -20.65 6.48 -9.14
CA ARG A 151 -21.77 6.32 -8.19
C ARG A 151 -21.34 6.61 -6.74
N LYS A 152 -22.26 7.18 -5.95
CA LYS A 152 -21.98 7.71 -4.59
C LYS A 152 -21.91 6.65 -3.49
N ASP A 153 -22.39 5.44 -3.76
CA ASP A 153 -22.42 4.31 -2.83
C ASP A 153 -21.18 3.40 -2.92
N VAL A 154 -20.21 3.76 -3.77
CA VAL A 154 -18.90 3.09 -3.83
C VAL A 154 -17.98 3.70 -2.79
N ALA A 155 -17.42 2.87 -1.93
CA ALA A 155 -16.40 3.24 -0.96
C ALA A 155 -14.98 3.00 -1.51
N ILE A 156 -13.98 3.62 -0.89
CA ILE A 156 -12.57 3.38 -1.24
C ILE A 156 -12.16 1.91 -1.09
N ASP A 157 -12.73 1.21 -0.10
CA ASP A 157 -12.50 -0.23 0.10
C ASP A 157 -12.98 -1.06 -1.10
N ASP A 158 -14.12 -0.70 -1.70
CA ASP A 158 -14.62 -1.37 -2.91
C ASP A 158 -13.68 -1.15 -4.09
N VAL A 159 -13.16 0.07 -4.25
CA VAL A 159 -12.23 0.42 -5.33
C VAL A 159 -10.91 -0.32 -5.16
N MET A 160 -10.38 -0.38 -3.93
CA MET A 160 -9.17 -1.13 -3.62
C MET A 160 -9.38 -2.62 -3.92
N ALA A 161 -10.48 -3.22 -3.45
CA ALA A 161 -10.81 -4.62 -3.70
C ALA A 161 -10.95 -4.94 -5.19
N LEU A 162 -11.61 -4.06 -5.96
CA LEU A 162 -11.73 -4.20 -7.41
C LEU A 162 -10.38 -4.10 -8.12
N LEU A 163 -9.51 -3.16 -7.70
CA LEU A 163 -8.18 -2.99 -8.26
C LEU A 163 -7.33 -4.24 -8.04
N LEU A 164 -7.33 -4.79 -6.83
CA LEU A 164 -6.64 -6.04 -6.50
C LEU A 164 -7.21 -7.22 -7.28
N GLY A 165 -8.54 -7.38 -7.28
CA GLY A 165 -9.19 -8.44 -8.05
C GLY A 165 -8.85 -8.37 -9.55
N CYS A 166 -8.82 -7.17 -10.13
CA CYS A 166 -8.40 -6.97 -11.52
C CYS A 166 -6.94 -7.41 -11.73
N LEU A 167 -6.02 -7.02 -10.85
CA LEU A 167 -4.62 -7.43 -10.93
C LEU A 167 -4.48 -8.95 -10.91
N SER A 168 -5.06 -9.62 -9.91
CA SER A 168 -4.93 -11.08 -9.77
C SER A 168 -5.61 -11.83 -10.93
N MET A 169 -6.74 -11.32 -11.45
CA MET A 169 -7.40 -11.93 -12.61
C MET A 169 -6.60 -11.75 -13.90
N GLU A 170 -6.01 -10.58 -14.13
CA GLU A 170 -5.22 -10.30 -15.34
C GLU A 170 -3.90 -11.08 -15.33
N GLN A 171 -3.28 -11.30 -14.17
CA GLN A 171 -2.10 -12.16 -14.06
C GLN A 171 -2.40 -13.61 -14.46
N ARG A 172 -3.58 -14.14 -14.12
CA ARG A 172 -3.99 -15.51 -14.46
C ARG A 172 -4.27 -15.71 -15.94
N ARG A 173 -4.49 -14.63 -16.71
CA ARG A 173 -4.76 -14.72 -18.16
C ARG A 173 -3.52 -15.09 -18.98
N GLY A 174 -2.33 -15.07 -18.38
CA GLY A 174 -1.10 -15.54 -19.00
C GLY A 174 -0.52 -14.60 -20.06
N PRO A 175 0.69 -14.91 -20.57
CA PRO A 175 1.34 -14.11 -21.59
C PRO A 175 0.58 -14.16 -22.92
N GLY A 176 0.45 -13.01 -23.60
CA GLY A 176 -0.18 -12.89 -24.92
C GLY A 176 -1.59 -12.29 -24.94
N VAL A 177 -2.25 -12.16 -23.77
CA VAL A 177 -3.52 -11.44 -23.64
C VAL A 177 -3.24 -10.01 -23.18
N ALA A 178 -3.76 -9.02 -23.91
CA ALA A 178 -3.64 -7.63 -23.51
C ALA A 178 -4.38 -7.39 -22.17
N PRO A 179 -3.70 -6.90 -21.12
CA PRO A 179 -4.34 -6.67 -19.83
C PRO A 179 -5.30 -5.48 -19.90
N GLY A 180 -6.33 -5.51 -19.07
CA GLY A 180 -7.25 -4.39 -18.86
C GLY A 180 -8.71 -4.69 -19.19
N ARG A 181 -9.04 -5.90 -19.65
CA ARG A 181 -10.45 -6.27 -19.86
C ARG A 181 -11.20 -6.34 -18.54
N MET A 182 -10.59 -6.89 -17.48
CA MET A 182 -11.21 -6.93 -16.16
C MET A 182 -11.34 -5.53 -15.59
N THR A 183 -10.33 -4.68 -15.78
CA THR A 183 -10.39 -3.28 -15.36
C THR A 183 -11.47 -2.50 -16.10
N ALA A 184 -11.63 -2.72 -17.41
CA ALA A 184 -12.69 -2.07 -18.18
C ALA A 184 -14.09 -2.45 -17.64
N LEU A 185 -14.34 -3.74 -17.41
CA LEU A 185 -15.60 -4.21 -16.82
C LEU A 185 -15.82 -3.64 -15.41
N ALA A 186 -14.77 -3.58 -14.58
CA ALA A 186 -14.83 -2.97 -13.26
C ALA A 186 -15.15 -1.47 -13.35
N CYS A 187 -14.47 -0.71 -14.21
CA CYS A 187 -14.73 0.71 -14.42
C CYS A 187 -16.18 0.97 -14.86
N ASP A 188 -16.73 0.15 -15.78
CA ASP A 188 -18.13 0.29 -16.20
C ASP A 188 -19.12 0.04 -15.07
N SER A 189 -18.80 -0.84 -14.12
CA SER A 189 -19.64 -1.12 -12.94
C SER A 189 -19.69 0.04 -11.92
N LEU A 190 -18.72 0.97 -11.98
CA LEU A 190 -18.62 2.13 -11.10
C LEU A 190 -19.38 3.35 -11.64
N ARG A 191 -19.74 3.36 -12.94
CA ARG A 191 -20.46 4.47 -13.58
C ARG A 191 -21.89 4.61 -13.02
N PRO A 192 -22.43 5.85 -12.98
CA PRO A 192 -23.82 6.08 -12.57
C PRO A 192 -24.82 5.41 -13.55
N GLY A 193 -26.02 5.08 -13.07
CA GLY A 193 -27.15 4.69 -13.93
C GLY A 193 -27.30 3.19 -14.22
N ARG A 194 -26.42 2.33 -13.71
CA ARG A 194 -26.61 0.86 -13.75
C ARG A 194 -27.37 0.42 -12.50
N ARG A 195 -28.51 -0.28 -12.68
CA ARG A 195 -29.13 -1.03 -11.58
C ARG A 195 -28.14 -2.10 -11.13
N VAL A 196 -27.69 -2.00 -9.89
CA VAL A 196 -26.81 -2.99 -9.28
C VAL A 196 -27.61 -4.27 -9.11
N THR A 197 -27.07 -5.39 -9.59
CA THR A 197 -27.62 -6.70 -9.25
C THR A 197 -27.55 -6.86 -7.73
N LYS A 198 -28.70 -6.79 -7.07
CA LYS A 198 -28.81 -7.08 -5.65
C LYS A 198 -28.59 -8.58 -5.48
N LEU A 199 -27.39 -8.96 -5.08
CA LEU A 199 -27.14 -10.33 -4.65
C LEU A 199 -27.99 -10.58 -3.39
N PRO A 200 -28.58 -11.78 -3.23
CA PRO A 200 -29.23 -12.13 -1.98
C PRO A 200 -28.20 -11.96 -0.87
N GLN A 201 -28.39 -10.93 -0.04
CA GLN A 201 -27.60 -10.77 1.16
C GLN A 201 -27.83 -12.05 1.96
N ASN A 202 -26.77 -12.82 2.23
CA ASN A 202 -26.90 -13.99 3.08
C ASN A 202 -27.53 -13.51 4.40
N PRO A 203 -28.79 -13.88 4.71
CA PRO A 203 -29.41 -13.44 5.95
C PRO A 203 -28.66 -14.01 7.17
N ARG A 204 -27.81 -15.03 6.95
CA ARG A 204 -26.91 -15.65 7.93
C ARG A 204 -25.55 -14.96 8.03
N ALA A 205 -25.27 -13.89 7.28
CA ALA A 205 -24.27 -12.91 7.71
C ALA A 205 -24.85 -12.08 8.87
N THR A 206 -25.35 -12.77 9.89
CA THR A 206 -25.88 -12.20 11.11
C THR A 206 -24.74 -11.50 11.83
N ARG A 207 -24.89 -10.19 11.98
CA ARG A 207 -23.98 -9.26 12.67
C ARG A 207 -23.79 -9.54 14.17
N ASN A 208 -24.07 -10.74 14.66
CA ASN A 208 -24.25 -11.03 16.10
C ASN A 208 -23.68 -12.38 16.60
N GLU A 209 -22.84 -13.09 15.84
CA GLU A 209 -22.04 -14.16 16.47
C GLU A 209 -20.93 -13.53 17.31
N THR A 210 -21.23 -13.26 18.58
CA THR A 210 -20.23 -12.84 19.56
C THR A 210 -19.71 -14.09 20.27
N VAL A 211 -18.39 -14.33 20.19
CA VAL A 211 -17.72 -15.26 21.10
C VAL A 211 -17.54 -14.57 22.45
N CYS A 212 -17.60 -15.35 23.53
CA CYS A 212 -17.39 -14.81 24.86
C CYS A 212 -15.94 -14.35 25.00
N ALA A 213 -15.73 -13.10 25.40
CA ALA A 213 -14.40 -12.52 25.59
C ALA A 213 -13.54 -13.18 26.69
N VAL A 214 -14.07 -14.19 27.40
CA VAL A 214 -13.42 -14.86 28.53
C VAL A 214 -13.15 -16.34 28.24
N CYS A 215 -14.07 -17.05 27.59
CA CYS A 215 -13.96 -18.49 27.37
C CYS A 215 -14.03 -18.90 25.89
N GLY A 216 -14.25 -17.96 24.96
CA GLY A 216 -14.44 -18.25 23.54
C GLY A 216 -15.76 -18.95 23.19
N GLY A 217 -16.57 -19.33 24.18
CA GLY A 217 -17.86 -20.00 23.96
C GLY A 217 -18.90 -19.08 23.29
N PRO A 218 -19.93 -19.65 22.66
CA PRO A 218 -20.93 -18.88 21.91
C PRO A 218 -21.74 -17.99 22.86
N VAL A 219 -22.03 -16.75 22.42
CA VAL A 219 -22.94 -15.85 23.13
C VAL A 219 -24.21 -15.67 22.31
N ALA A 220 -25.36 -15.70 22.98
CA ALA A 220 -26.65 -15.52 22.33
C ALA A 220 -26.74 -14.13 21.68
N ALA A 221 -27.06 -14.11 20.39
CA ALA A 221 -27.34 -12.92 19.63
C ALA A 221 -28.53 -12.16 20.23
N ALA A 222 -28.32 -10.92 20.67
CA ALA A 222 -29.42 -10.07 21.11
C ALA A 222 -30.26 -9.65 19.89
N ARG A 223 -31.59 -9.81 19.95
CA ARG A 223 -32.50 -9.39 18.86
C ARG A 223 -32.66 -7.87 18.79
N THR A 224 -32.43 -7.16 19.89
CA THR A 224 -32.40 -5.69 19.99
C THR A 224 -31.41 -5.28 21.10
N GLY A 225 -30.83 -4.08 21.00
CA GLY A 225 -29.93 -3.53 22.02
C GLY A 225 -28.45 -3.90 21.86
N ARG A 226 -27.65 -3.59 22.90
CA ARG A 226 -26.18 -3.80 22.88
C ARG A 226 -25.85 -5.31 22.92
N PRO A 227 -24.97 -5.81 22.03
CA PRO A 227 -24.63 -7.24 21.99
C PRO A 227 -24.10 -7.74 23.34
N ALA A 228 -24.52 -8.94 23.73
CA ALA A 228 -23.98 -9.59 24.91
C ALA A 228 -22.50 -9.94 24.68
N ARG A 229 -21.64 -9.49 25.62
CA ARG A 229 -20.17 -9.68 25.56
C ARG A 229 -19.69 -10.97 26.23
N TYR A 230 -20.57 -11.63 26.98
CA TYR A 230 -20.25 -12.81 27.80
C TYR A 230 -21.39 -13.84 27.75
N CYS A 231 -21.03 -15.13 27.71
CA CYS A 231 -22.00 -16.22 27.54
C CYS A 231 -22.90 -16.47 28.77
N GLY A 232 -22.54 -15.97 29.95
CA GLY A 232 -23.31 -16.18 31.18
C GLY A 232 -22.75 -15.47 32.40
N GLY A 233 -23.36 -15.69 33.56
CA GLY A 233 -23.00 -15.06 34.84
C GLY A 233 -21.57 -15.34 35.28
N ALA A 234 -21.09 -16.58 35.09
CA ALA A 234 -19.73 -16.98 35.46
C ALA A 234 -18.65 -16.20 34.70
N CYS A 235 -18.80 -16.06 33.36
CA CYS A 235 -17.86 -15.27 32.55
C CYS A 235 -17.94 -13.78 32.86
N ARG A 236 -19.13 -13.24 33.18
CA ARG A 236 -19.27 -11.86 33.67
C ARG A 236 -18.51 -11.63 34.97
N GLN A 237 -18.66 -12.52 35.95
CA GLN A 237 -17.97 -12.43 37.24
C GLN A 237 -16.44 -12.60 37.10
N LYS A 238 -15.98 -13.48 36.20
CA LYS A 238 -14.54 -13.63 35.90
C LYS A 238 -13.96 -12.34 35.32
N ALA A 239 -14.60 -11.77 34.30
CA ALA A 239 -14.18 -10.49 33.72
C ALA A 239 -14.21 -9.33 34.74
N HIS A 240 -15.18 -9.30 35.65
CA HIS A 240 -15.23 -8.30 36.72
C HIS A 240 -14.04 -8.42 37.68
N ARG A 241 -13.72 -9.65 38.11
CA ARG A 241 -12.57 -9.92 38.99
C ARG A 241 -11.24 -9.58 38.33
N GLU A 242 -11.06 -9.90 37.05
CA GLU A 242 -9.85 -9.53 36.29
C GLU A 242 -9.68 -8.01 36.20
N ARG A 243 -10.75 -7.26 35.95
CA ARG A 243 -10.71 -5.78 35.92
C ARG A 243 -10.43 -5.19 37.30
N ALA A 244 -11.01 -5.76 38.36
CA ALA A 244 -10.74 -5.33 39.74
C ALA A 244 -9.27 -5.58 40.12
N ARG A 245 -8.71 -6.73 39.75
CA ARG A 245 -7.28 -7.03 39.93
C ARG A 245 -6.38 -6.09 39.12
N ALA A 246 -6.72 -5.81 37.87
CA ALA A 246 -5.95 -4.88 37.03
C ALA A 246 -5.97 -3.45 37.60
N ARG A 247 -7.10 -3.01 38.16
CA ARG A 247 -7.22 -1.71 38.84
C ARG A 247 -6.39 -1.65 40.13
N ALA A 248 -6.54 -2.64 41.00
CA ALA A 248 -5.75 -2.74 42.24
C ALA A 248 -4.25 -2.86 41.95
N GLY A 249 -3.85 -3.61 40.91
CA GLY A 249 -2.46 -3.69 40.49
C GLY A 249 -1.93 -2.38 39.89
N SER A 250 -2.79 -1.57 39.28
CA SER A 250 -2.39 -0.23 38.77
C SER A 250 -2.26 0.79 39.90
N GLU A 251 -3.06 0.68 40.97
CA GLU A 251 -2.91 1.49 42.20
C GLU A 251 -1.62 1.13 42.96
N VAL A 252 -1.29 -0.16 43.06
CA VAL A 252 -0.03 -0.61 43.72
C VAL A 252 1.22 -0.18 42.94
N VAL A 253 1.15 -0.09 41.60
CA VAL A 253 2.27 0.43 40.78
C VAL A 253 2.43 1.95 40.95
N LEU A 254 1.34 2.69 41.19
CA LEU A 254 1.39 4.13 41.46
C LEU A 254 1.82 4.47 42.91
N GLU A 255 1.57 3.60 43.88
CA GLU A 255 2.03 3.78 45.27
C GLU A 255 3.50 3.33 45.49
N ALA A 256 4.08 2.56 44.58
CA ALA A 256 5.49 2.15 44.65
C ALA A 256 6.48 3.15 44.01
N GLU A 257 5.98 4.23 43.40
CA GLU A 257 6.79 5.30 42.78
C GLU A 257 6.74 6.65 43.55
N VAL A 258 6.39 6.64 44.85
CA VAL A 258 6.46 7.82 45.74
C VAL A 258 7.42 7.59 46.90
#